data_AF-A0AA50T9F0-F1
#
_entry.id   AF-A0AA50T9F0-F1
#
_cell.length_a   1.000
_cell.length_b   1.000
_cell.length_c   1.000
_cell.angle_alpha   90.00
_cell.angle_beta   90.00
_cell.angle_gamma   90.00
#
_symmetry.space_group_name_H-M   'P 1'
#
loop_
_entity.id
_entity.type
_entity.pdbx_description
1 polymer ?
#
loop_
_entity_poly.entity_id
_entity_poly.type
_entity_poly.pdbx_seq_one_letter_code
_entity_poly.pdbx_strand_id
1 'polypeptide(L)' 'MDEESAAVIDHFNYDALDEGDHTRIVVSPKNLINAPTIVGNQNTQPLLFEGTGLILDKD' A
#
# COMPACT_ATOMS: atom_id res chain seq x y z
N MET A 1 1.67 17.46 -2.86
CA MET A 1 0.36 16.83 -2.60
C MET A 1 -0.09 16.21 -3.89
N ASP A 2 -0.59 14.98 -3.83
CA ASP A 2 -1.07 14.27 -5.02
C ASP A 2 -2.38 14.89 -5.53
N GLU A 3 -2.63 14.74 -6.82
CA GLU A 3 -3.82 15.28 -7.47
C GLU A 3 -5.05 14.41 -7.21
N GLU A 4 -6.23 15.02 -7.32
CA GLU A 4 -7.49 14.28 -7.32
C GLU A 4 -7.48 13.29 -8.49
N SER A 5 -7.77 12.01 -8.21
CA SER A 5 -7.66 10.86 -9.13
C SER A 5 -6.26 10.25 -9.30
N ALA A 6 -5.24 10.71 -8.58
CA ALA A 6 -3.95 10.00 -8.54
C ALA A 6 -4.09 8.65 -7.82
N ALA A 7 -3.39 7.63 -8.30
CA ALA A 7 -3.34 6.29 -7.72
C ALA A 7 -1.88 5.85 -7.51
N VAL A 8 -1.64 5.02 -6.49
CA VAL A 8 -0.36 4.35 -6.31
C VAL A 8 -0.24 3.25 -7.35
N ILE A 9 0.88 3.22 -8.08
CA ILE A 9 1.15 2.26 -9.15
C ILE A 9 2.42 1.48 -8.83
N ASP A 10 2.37 0.14 -8.90
CA ASP A 10 3.54 -0.74 -8.77
C ASP A 10 3.51 -1.84 -9.83
N HIS A 11 4.51 -1.83 -10.71
CA HIS A 11 4.64 -2.78 -11.83
C HIS A 11 5.18 -4.16 -11.42
N PHE A 12 5.73 -4.29 -10.21
CA PHE A 12 6.33 -5.53 -9.73
C PHE A 12 5.43 -6.27 -8.73
N ASN A 13 4.69 -5.52 -7.90
CA ASN A 13 3.87 -6.09 -6.83
C ASN A 13 2.40 -5.70 -6.99
N TYR A 14 1.79 -6.07 -8.12
CA TYR A 14 0.35 -5.90 -8.35
C TYR A 14 -0.39 -7.24 -8.24
N ASP A 15 -1.70 -7.18 -7.98
CA ASP A 15 -2.55 -8.36 -7.92
C ASP A 15 -2.88 -8.88 -9.34
N ALA A 16 -2.96 -10.20 -9.52
CA ALA A 16 -3.24 -10.78 -10.84
C ALA A 16 -4.67 -10.50 -11.35
N LEU A 17 -5.55 -10.00 -10.47
CA LEU A 17 -6.92 -9.58 -10.78
C LEU A 17 -7.02 -8.08 -11.09
N ASP A 18 -5.90 -7.37 -11.16
CA ASP A 18 -5.83 -5.98 -11.62
C ASP A 18 -6.19 -5.87 -13.12
N GLU A 19 -6.85 -4.78 -13.51
CA GLU A 19 -7.37 -4.58 -14.87
C GLU A 19 -6.32 -4.09 -15.88
N GLY A 20 -5.06 -3.96 -15.45
CA GLY A 20 -3.92 -3.62 -16.30
C GLY A 20 -3.27 -2.27 -15.99
N ASP A 21 -3.87 -1.48 -15.09
CA ASP A 21 -3.37 -0.18 -14.66
C ASP A 21 -2.35 -0.28 -13.50
N HIS A 22 -2.20 -1.48 -12.93
CA HIS A 22 -1.26 -1.79 -11.84
C HIS A 22 -1.48 -0.94 -10.59
N THR A 23 -2.74 -0.63 -10.29
CA THR A 23 -3.18 0.22 -9.17
C THR A 23 -3.59 -0.60 -7.95
N ARG A 24 -3.97 -1.87 -8.16
CA ARG A 24 -4.23 -2.82 -7.08
C ARG A 24 -2.93 -3.52 -6.65
N ILE A 25 -2.28 -2.96 -5.64
CA ILE A 25 -0.95 -3.39 -5.21
C ILE A 25 -0.99 -4.38 -4.04
N VAL A 26 -0.02 -5.30 -4.03
CA VAL A 26 0.22 -6.28 -2.98
C VAL A 26 1.37 -5.79 -2.09
N VAL A 27 1.06 -5.45 -0.84
CA VAL A 27 2.00 -4.86 0.11
C VAL A 27 2.46 -5.89 1.14
N SER A 28 3.76 -5.97 1.35
CA SER A 28 4.35 -6.83 2.38
C SER A 28 4.06 -6.29 3.79
N PRO A 29 3.62 -7.14 4.74
CA PRO A 29 3.39 -6.71 6.11
C PRO A 29 4.68 -6.28 6.84
N LYS A 30 5.87 -6.56 6.28
CA LYS A 30 7.15 -6.07 6.77
C LYS A 30 7.27 -4.54 6.73
N ASN A 31 6.44 -3.89 5.91
CA ASN A 31 6.42 -2.43 5.77
C ASN A 31 5.51 -1.74 6.81
N LEU A 32 4.80 -2.51 7.63
CA LEU A 32 4.00 -1.96 8.72
C LEU A 32 4.90 -1.31 9.78
N ILE A 33 4.36 -0.28 10.45
CA ILE A 33 5.02 0.33 11.60
C ILE A 33 5.20 -0.71 12.72
N ASN A 34 6.33 -0.62 13.44
CA ASN A 34 6.60 -1.49 14.58
C ASN A 34 5.87 -0.99 15.84
N ALA A 35 4.55 -1.14 15.86
CA ALA A 35 3.70 -0.69 16.97
C ALA A 35 2.52 -1.65 17.20
N PRO A 36 2.65 -2.68 18.06
CA PRO A 36 1.60 -3.68 18.29
C PRO A 36 0.25 -3.11 18.73
N THR A 37 0.25 -1.96 19.42
CA THR A 37 -0.98 -1.25 19.82
C THR A 37 -1.78 -0.73 18.62
N ILE A 38 -1.12 -0.44 17.49
CA ILE A 38 -1.76 0.11 16.28
C ILE A 38 -2.06 -1.01 15.27
N VAL A 39 -1.08 -1.88 14.99
CA VAL A 39 -1.19 -2.92 13.94
C VAL A 39 -1.64 -4.28 14.48
N GLY A 40 -1.82 -4.42 15.80
CA GLY A 40 -2.15 -5.68 16.44
C GLY A 40 -0.98 -6.66 16.51
N ASN A 41 -1.32 -7.94 16.68
CA ASN A 41 -0.33 -9.03 16.63
C ASN A 41 0.24 -9.16 15.21
N GLN A 42 1.47 -9.68 15.10
CA GLN A 42 2.21 -9.75 13.83
C GLN A 42 1.39 -10.41 12.71
N ASN A 43 0.94 -9.59 11.75
CA ASN A 43 0.35 -10.08 10.51
C ASN A 43 1.47 -10.57 9.58
N THR A 44 1.37 -11.81 9.12
CA THR A 44 2.33 -12.41 8.18
C THR A 44 1.80 -12.49 6.75
N GLN A 45 0.53 -12.15 6.53
CA GLN A 45 -0.13 -12.19 5.23
C GLN A 45 0.07 -10.88 4.48
N PRO A 46 0.27 -10.92 3.15
CA PRO A 46 0.24 -9.72 2.30
C PRO A 46 -1.08 -8.97 2.41
N LEU A 47 -1.01 -7.64 2.23
CA LEU A 47 -2.17 -6.76 2.21
C LEU A 47 -2.45 -6.29 0.78
N LEU A 48 -3.71 -6.11 0.43
CA LEU A 48 -4.11 -5.46 -0.82
C LEU A 48 -4.42 -3.98 -0.55
N PHE A 49 -3.96 -3.11 -1.43
CA PHE A 49 -4.24 -1.69 -1.39
C PHE A 49 -4.57 -1.16 -2.78
N GLU A 50 -5.52 -0.25 -2.87
CA GLU A 50 -5.88 0.48 -4.07
C GLU A 50 -6.33 1.88 -3.63
N GLY A 51 -5.66 2.93 -4.11
CA GLY A 51 -5.94 4.30 -3.70
C GLY A 51 -4.79 5.27 -3.95
N THR A 52 -4.94 6.50 -3.48
CA THR A 52 -3.97 7.59 -3.63
C THR A 52 -2.84 7.52 -2.62
N GLY A 53 -1.63 7.90 -3.03
CA GLY A 53 -0.47 8.01 -2.17
C GLY A 53 -0.54 9.26 -1.27
N LEU A 54 0.07 9.18 -0.09
CA LEU A 54 0.23 10.34 0.79
C LEU A 54 1.68 10.41 1.26
N ILE A 55 2.26 11.60 1.16
CA ILE A 55 3.59 11.91 1.69
C ILE A 55 3.40 12.88 2.84
N LEU A 56 3.95 12.52 4.00
CA LEU A 56 3.99 13.38 5.17
C LEU A 56 5.30 14.18 5.14
N ASP A 57 5.23 15.41 5.62
CA ASP A 57 6.44 16.19 5.88
C ASP A 57 7.26 15.50 6.98
N LYS A 58 8.58 15.59 6.88
CA LYS A 58 9.50 14.83 7.73
C LYS A 58 10.05 15.65 8.90
N ASP A 59 9.77 16.95 8.91
CA ASP A 59 10.25 17.94 9.87
C ASP A 59 9.19 18.33 10.92
#